data_AF-A0A5H6M958-F1
#
_entry.id   AF-A0A5H6M958-F1
#
_cell.length_a   1.000
_cell.length_b   1.000
_cell.length_c   1.000
_cell.angle_alpha   90.00
_cell.angle_beta   90.00
_cell.angle_gamma   90.00
#
_symmetry.space_group_name_H-M   'P 1'
#
loop_
_entity.id
_entity.type
_entity.pdbx_description
1 polymer ?
#
loop_
_entity_poly.entity_id
_entity_poly.type
_entity_poly.pdbx_seq_one_letter_code
_entity_poly.pdbx_strand_id
1 'polypeptide(L)'
;MSDQSKYYDYYMVEGEDVKELIQSYDTINDQRNSILTTAAEKVGAIAWTTARSWGGEGGLLQSFVWEKGYEFPCQITIKREDFLDGKRVVIARGKGNTKEGRAYNKELDAIMHNANAKLKSLPEWNYYITNHYGIMRTGIGGQSGRGLGFVMLSTYGGKHPKRNDCLIFAIPNNKEERHGEVVIPDCFKKITYGKFYDIANEVEEEAVE
;
A
#
# COMPACT_ATOMS: atom_id res chain seq x y z
N MET A 1 -16.90 -13.34 1.22
CA MET A 1 -16.04 -12.95 0.08
C MET A 1 -15.71 -14.22 -0.67
N SER A 2 -15.75 -14.21 -2.00
CA SER A 2 -15.30 -15.36 -2.81
C SER A 2 -13.81 -15.59 -2.54
N ASP A 3 -13.43 -16.82 -2.25
CA ASP A 3 -12.04 -17.20 -2.02
C ASP A 3 -11.22 -16.94 -3.30
N GLN A 4 -10.36 -15.92 -3.23
CA GLN A 4 -9.49 -15.53 -4.34
C GLN A 4 -8.21 -16.36 -4.40
N SER A 5 -7.94 -17.20 -3.39
CA SER A 5 -6.65 -17.87 -3.23
C SER A 5 -6.30 -18.76 -4.43
N LYS A 6 -7.30 -19.43 -4.99
CA LYS A 6 -7.14 -20.31 -6.17
C LYS A 6 -6.72 -19.58 -7.46
N TYR A 7 -6.82 -18.25 -7.52
CA TYR A 7 -6.41 -17.45 -8.68
C TYR A 7 -4.95 -16.95 -8.57
N TYR A 8 -4.21 -17.46 -7.58
CA TYR A 8 -2.81 -17.17 -7.35
C TYR A 8 -1.96 -18.45 -7.38
N ASP A 9 -0.74 -18.30 -7.87
CA ASP A 9 0.36 -19.19 -7.53
C ASP A 9 1.19 -18.53 -6.41
N TYR A 10 1.64 -19.34 -5.46
CA TYR A 10 2.34 -18.87 -4.27
C TYR A 10 3.80 -19.29 -4.29
N TYR A 11 4.68 -18.37 -3.90
CA TYR A 11 6.12 -18.57 -3.95
C TYR A 11 6.80 -18.04 -2.69
N MET A 12 7.97 -18.60 -2.44
CA MET A 12 8.92 -18.17 -1.41
C MET A 12 10.29 -18.01 -2.06
N VAL A 13 11.02 -16.96 -1.70
CA VAL A 13 12.42 -16.74 -2.08
C VAL A 13 13.22 -16.43 -0.83
N GLU A 14 14.39 -17.01 -0.72
CA GLU A 14 15.25 -16.90 0.47
C GLU A 14 16.73 -16.83 0.12
N GLY A 15 17.53 -16.22 0.98
CA GLY A 15 18.99 -16.14 0.83
C GLY A 15 19.58 -14.79 1.24
N GLU A 16 20.91 -14.67 1.17
CA GLU A 16 21.60 -13.43 1.56
C GLU A 16 21.24 -12.25 0.64
N ASP A 17 21.11 -12.47 -0.66
CA ASP A 17 20.65 -11.44 -1.61
C ASP A 17 19.27 -10.88 -1.24
N VAL A 18 18.38 -11.72 -0.68
CA VAL A 18 17.04 -11.31 -0.21
C VAL A 18 17.15 -10.43 1.03
N LYS A 19 18.07 -10.76 1.93
CA LYS A 19 18.34 -9.97 3.14
C LYS A 19 18.93 -8.60 2.80
N GLU A 20 19.87 -8.55 1.87
CA GLU A 20 20.41 -7.29 1.35
C GLU A 20 19.33 -6.44 0.69
N LEU A 21 18.46 -7.06 -0.12
CA LEU A 21 17.31 -6.39 -0.73
C LEU A 21 16.38 -5.79 0.34
N ILE A 22 16.01 -6.56 1.35
CA ILE A 22 15.16 -6.12 2.47
C ILE A 22 15.78 -4.92 3.19
N GLN A 23 17.06 -5.00 3.55
CA GLN A 23 17.77 -3.94 4.27
C GLN A 23 17.91 -2.66 3.43
N SER A 24 18.16 -2.79 2.13
CA SER A 24 18.30 -1.63 1.25
C SER A 24 16.99 -0.83 1.10
N TYR A 25 15.83 -1.45 1.38
CA TYR A 25 14.55 -0.76 1.40
C TYR A 25 14.34 0.12 2.63
N ASP A 26 15.00 -0.16 3.75
CA ASP A 26 14.76 0.56 5.00
C ASP A 26 15.04 2.07 4.83
N THR A 27 16.09 2.42 4.07
CA THR A 27 16.38 3.82 3.72
C THR A 27 15.26 4.47 2.88
N ILE A 28 14.67 3.72 1.93
CA ILE A 28 13.54 4.21 1.12
C ILE A 28 12.32 4.44 2.03
N ASN A 29 12.03 3.48 2.90
CA ASN A 29 10.92 3.55 3.83
C ASN A 29 11.03 4.73 4.79
N ASP A 30 12.21 4.94 5.37
CA ASP A 30 12.48 6.06 6.29
C ASP A 30 12.29 7.41 5.59
N GLN A 31 12.77 7.54 4.36
CA GLN A 31 12.56 8.75 3.56
C GLN A 31 11.07 8.98 3.25
N ARG A 32 10.33 7.92 2.88
CA ARG A 32 8.88 8.00 2.63
C ARG A 32 8.15 8.46 3.89
N ASN A 33 8.40 7.80 5.02
CA ASN A 33 7.77 8.12 6.30
C ASN A 33 8.08 9.54 6.76
N SER A 34 9.33 10.00 6.59
CA SER A 34 9.71 11.38 6.88
C SER A 34 8.93 12.38 6.03
N ILE A 35 8.82 12.16 4.71
CA ILE A 35 8.09 13.05 3.80
C ILE A 35 6.61 13.13 4.17
N LEU A 36 5.98 11.98 4.41
CA LEU A 36 4.56 11.89 4.73
C LEU A 36 4.24 12.52 6.09
N THR A 37 5.04 12.23 7.11
CA THR A 37 4.92 12.82 8.45
C THR A 37 5.07 14.33 8.39
N THR A 38 6.13 14.82 7.74
CA THR A 38 6.37 16.26 7.55
C THR A 38 5.21 16.94 6.82
N ALA A 39 4.60 16.29 5.84
CA ALA A 39 3.47 16.84 5.10
C ALA A 39 2.20 16.92 5.98
N ALA A 40 1.95 15.91 6.82
CA ALA A 40 0.81 15.87 7.72
C ALA A 40 0.93 16.91 8.84
N GLU A 41 2.12 17.02 9.46
CA GLU A 41 2.39 17.99 10.52
C GLU A 41 2.14 19.43 10.07
N LYS A 42 2.51 19.78 8.83
CA LYS A 42 2.28 21.12 8.24
C LYS A 42 0.82 21.56 8.22
N VAL A 43 -0.11 20.61 8.24
CA VAL A 43 -1.56 20.88 8.15
C VAL A 43 -2.30 20.48 9.43
N GLY A 44 -1.57 20.14 10.50
CA GLY A 44 -2.13 19.66 11.76
C GLY A 44 -2.83 18.30 11.66
N ALA A 45 -2.53 17.52 10.63
CA ALA A 45 -3.09 16.19 10.45
C ALA A 45 -2.33 15.16 11.30
N ILE A 46 -3.06 14.15 11.79
CA ILE A 46 -2.51 13.07 12.61
C ILE A 46 -2.17 11.82 11.78
N ALA A 47 -2.68 11.75 10.55
CA ALA A 47 -2.41 10.67 9.61
C ALA A 47 -2.69 11.13 8.16
N TRP A 48 -2.53 10.20 7.23
CA TRP A 48 -2.78 10.40 5.81
C TRP A 48 -3.28 9.12 5.16
N THR A 49 -3.83 9.25 3.95
CA THR A 49 -4.11 8.13 3.06
C THR A 49 -3.23 8.21 1.83
N THR A 50 -2.80 7.06 1.32
CA THR A 50 -2.12 6.95 0.03
C THR A 50 -3.04 6.40 -1.05
N ALA A 51 -2.80 6.80 -2.29
CA ALA A 51 -3.48 6.25 -3.45
C ALA A 51 -3.03 4.80 -3.67
N ARG A 52 -3.99 3.93 -3.99
CA ARG A 52 -3.72 2.57 -4.46
C ARG A 52 -3.87 2.52 -5.97
N SER A 53 -2.97 1.79 -6.64
CA SER A 53 -3.09 1.47 -8.07
C SER A 53 -2.92 -0.02 -8.30
N TRP A 54 -3.63 -0.54 -9.30
CA TRP A 54 -3.43 -1.89 -9.78
C TRP A 54 -2.19 -1.94 -10.68
N GLY A 55 -1.28 -2.88 -10.41
CA GLY A 55 -0.06 -3.05 -11.21
C GLY A 55 0.81 -1.79 -11.35
N GLY A 56 0.88 -0.93 -10.34
CA GLY A 56 1.63 0.33 -10.41
C GLY A 56 2.30 0.73 -9.11
N GLU A 57 2.98 1.88 -9.16
CA GLU A 57 3.88 2.41 -8.12
C GLU A 57 3.18 2.82 -6.81
N GLY A 58 1.86 2.99 -6.82
CA GLY A 58 1.05 3.27 -5.62
C GLY A 58 1.58 4.43 -4.75
N GLY A 59 1.13 4.47 -3.51
CA GLY A 59 1.85 5.16 -2.44
C GLY A 59 2.00 6.66 -2.46
N LEU A 60 1.30 7.36 -3.36
CA LEU A 60 1.27 8.81 -3.36
C LEU A 60 0.26 9.31 -2.32
N LEU A 61 0.60 10.37 -1.60
CA LEU A 61 -0.28 11.06 -0.68
C LEU A 61 -1.57 11.51 -1.38
N GLN A 62 -2.70 11.03 -0.90
CA GLN A 62 -4.02 11.28 -1.47
C GLN A 62 -4.88 12.19 -0.59
N SER A 63 -4.79 12.06 0.73
CA SER A 63 -5.56 12.89 1.66
C SER A 63 -4.89 12.93 3.03
N PHE A 64 -5.20 13.97 3.79
CA PHE A 64 -4.84 14.10 5.19
C PHE A 64 -6.01 13.71 6.08
N VAL A 65 -5.69 13.29 7.31
CA VAL A 65 -6.63 12.78 8.30
C VAL A 65 -6.48 13.56 9.60
N TRP A 66 -7.59 14.04 10.13
CA TRP A 66 -7.65 14.80 11.39
C TRP A 66 -8.55 14.12 12.40
N GLU A 67 -8.36 14.39 13.69
CA GLU A 67 -9.30 13.95 14.73
C GLU A 67 -10.67 14.64 14.59
N LYS A 68 -11.76 13.95 14.93
CA LYS A 68 -13.14 14.47 14.90
C LYS A 68 -13.34 15.49 16.04
N GLY A 69 -12.83 16.69 15.82
CA GLY A 69 -12.77 17.79 16.79
C GLY A 69 -11.74 18.85 16.42
N TYR A 70 -10.90 18.59 15.42
CA TYR A 70 -9.92 19.55 14.91
C TYR A 70 -10.56 20.87 14.46
N GLU A 71 -10.00 21.99 14.93
CA GLU A 71 -10.43 23.33 14.57
C GLU A 71 -9.79 23.76 13.25
N PHE A 72 -10.57 23.70 12.17
CA PHE A 72 -10.11 24.14 10.85
C PHE A 72 -10.17 25.67 10.73
N PRO A 73 -9.24 26.28 9.98
CA PRO A 73 -9.20 27.74 9.78
C PRO A 73 -10.34 28.27 8.89
N CYS A 74 -11.21 27.39 8.38
CA CYS A 74 -12.34 27.75 7.52
C CYS A 74 -13.47 26.72 7.64
N GLN A 75 -14.63 27.04 7.04
CA GLN A 75 -15.71 26.06 6.90
C GLN A 75 -15.25 24.86 6.06
N ILE A 76 -15.46 23.65 6.56
CA ILE A 76 -15.08 22.41 5.90
C ILE A 76 -16.26 21.62 5.35
N THR A 77 -15.95 20.66 4.49
CA THR A 77 -16.80 19.56 4.06
C THR A 77 -16.09 18.26 4.43
N ILE A 78 -16.71 17.47 5.31
CA ILE A 78 -16.24 16.12 5.64
C ILE A 78 -16.51 15.21 4.45
N LYS A 79 -15.47 14.53 3.97
CA LYS A 79 -15.53 13.59 2.84
C LYS A 79 -15.70 12.15 3.31
N ARG A 80 -15.11 11.82 4.46
CA ARG A 80 -15.18 10.52 5.09
C ARG A 80 -14.96 10.67 6.60
N GLU A 81 -15.66 9.86 7.36
CA GLU A 81 -15.35 9.60 8.77
C GLU A 81 -14.86 8.17 8.91
N ASP A 82 -13.92 7.94 9.83
CA ASP A 82 -13.40 6.61 10.11
C ASP A 82 -12.88 6.53 11.56
N PHE A 83 -12.25 5.41 11.91
CA PHE A 83 -11.51 5.24 13.16
C PHE A 83 -10.03 4.99 12.89
N LEU A 84 -9.18 5.59 13.72
CA LEU A 84 -7.75 5.33 13.78
C LEU A 84 -7.41 5.13 15.26
N ASP A 85 -6.88 3.95 15.63
CA ASP A 85 -6.49 3.60 16.99
C ASP A 85 -7.59 3.91 18.04
N GLY A 86 -8.83 3.56 17.70
CA GLY A 86 -10.01 3.79 18.56
C GLY A 86 -10.51 5.24 18.59
N LYS A 87 -9.80 6.20 17.98
CA LYS A 87 -10.22 7.61 17.87
C LYS A 87 -11.03 7.84 16.60
N ARG A 88 -12.07 8.67 16.70
CA ARG A 88 -12.83 9.11 15.51
C ARG A 88 -12.01 10.10 14.72
N VAL A 89 -11.88 9.86 13.42
CA VAL A 89 -11.10 10.70 12.51
C VAL A 89 -11.93 11.10 11.29
N VAL A 90 -11.50 12.17 10.62
CA VAL A 90 -12.16 12.73 9.45
C VAL A 90 -11.14 13.02 8.35
N ILE A 91 -11.56 12.79 7.12
CA ILE A 91 -10.94 13.37 5.93
C ILE A 91 -11.81 14.55 5.52
N ALA A 92 -11.24 15.74 5.51
CA ALA A 92 -11.96 16.98 5.26
C ALA A 92 -11.29 17.81 4.15
N ARG A 93 -12.09 18.68 3.52
CA ARG A 93 -11.63 19.71 2.57
C ARG A 93 -12.32 21.02 2.90
N GLY A 94 -11.70 22.15 2.59
CA GLY A 94 -12.35 23.46 2.67
C GLY A 94 -13.58 23.50 1.77
N LYS A 95 -14.65 24.16 2.23
CA LYS A 95 -15.92 24.24 1.50
C LYS A 95 -15.73 25.02 0.19
N GLY A 96 -15.89 24.35 -0.95
CA GLY A 96 -15.51 24.88 -2.27
C GLY A 96 -16.30 26.10 -2.76
N ASN A 97 -17.45 26.39 -2.15
CA ASN A 97 -18.25 27.57 -2.45
C ASN A 97 -17.87 28.81 -1.63
N THR A 98 -16.90 28.71 -0.72
CA THR A 98 -16.37 29.83 0.07
C THR A 98 -14.98 30.26 -0.44
N LYS A 99 -14.61 31.53 -0.24
CA LYS A 99 -13.29 32.02 -0.64
C LYS A 99 -12.19 31.39 0.21
N GLU A 100 -12.43 31.31 1.51
CA GLU A 100 -11.54 30.77 2.54
C GLU A 100 -11.33 29.27 2.32
N GLY A 101 -12.41 28.51 2.05
CA GLY A 101 -12.31 27.08 1.77
C GLY A 101 -11.54 26.76 0.49
N ARG A 102 -11.66 27.59 -0.56
CA ARG A 102 -10.84 27.45 -1.79
C ARG A 102 -9.37 27.78 -1.55
N ALA A 103 -9.08 28.82 -0.75
CA ALA A 103 -7.70 29.16 -0.38
C ALA A 103 -7.05 28.02 0.41
N TYR A 104 -7.74 27.50 1.44
CA TYR A 104 -7.25 26.37 2.23
C TYR A 104 -6.99 25.12 1.38
N ASN A 105 -7.91 24.78 0.46
CA ASN A 105 -7.71 23.66 -0.46
C ASN A 105 -6.47 23.83 -1.35
N LYS A 106 -6.20 25.05 -1.81
CA LYS A 106 -5.00 25.35 -2.62
C LYS A 106 -3.72 25.11 -1.83
N GLU A 107 -3.69 25.46 -0.55
CA GLU A 107 -2.55 25.18 0.34
C GLU A 107 -2.36 23.68 0.56
N LEU A 108 -3.44 22.94 0.87
CA LEU A 108 -3.38 21.49 0.99
C LEU A 108 -2.85 20.83 -0.28
N ASP A 109 -3.36 21.23 -1.44
CA ASP A 109 -2.97 20.68 -2.74
C ASP A 109 -1.50 20.98 -3.06
N ALA A 110 -1.00 22.16 -2.70
CA ALA A 110 0.42 22.50 -2.86
C ALA A 110 1.33 21.63 -1.99
N ILE A 111 0.94 21.38 -0.72
CA ILE A 111 1.70 20.50 0.17
C ILE A 111 1.70 19.06 -0.37
N MET A 112 0.53 18.56 -0.79
CA MET A 112 0.40 17.23 -1.38
C MET A 112 1.22 17.10 -2.66
N HIS A 113 1.18 18.10 -3.55
CA HIS A 113 1.95 18.10 -4.79
C HIS A 113 3.45 18.02 -4.51
N ASN A 114 3.96 18.84 -3.59
CA ASN A 114 5.37 18.86 -3.22
C ASN A 114 5.82 17.54 -2.56
N ALA A 115 4.99 16.95 -1.71
CA ALA A 115 5.28 15.64 -1.14
C ALA A 115 5.31 14.55 -2.22
N ASN A 116 4.30 14.53 -3.10
CA ASN A 116 4.19 13.54 -4.17
C ASN A 116 5.30 13.65 -5.22
N ALA A 117 5.82 14.84 -5.48
CA ALA A 117 6.99 15.01 -6.35
C ALA A 117 8.20 14.22 -5.85
N LYS A 118 8.38 14.13 -4.52
CA LYS A 118 9.45 13.35 -3.87
C LYS A 118 9.10 11.86 -3.76
N LEU A 119 7.85 11.54 -3.42
CA LEU A 119 7.41 10.15 -3.25
C LEU A 119 7.48 9.34 -4.55
N LYS A 120 7.41 9.98 -5.72
CA LYS A 120 7.56 9.32 -7.03
C LYS A 120 8.88 8.57 -7.19
N SER A 121 9.97 9.02 -6.56
CA SER A 121 11.26 8.32 -6.63
C SER A 121 11.45 7.29 -5.52
N LEU A 122 10.45 7.09 -4.67
CA LEU A 122 10.52 6.23 -3.49
C LEU A 122 9.41 5.19 -3.57
N PRO A 123 9.66 4.01 -4.17
CA PRO A 123 8.61 3.03 -4.39
C PRO A 123 8.03 2.48 -3.08
N GLU A 124 6.76 2.08 -3.10
CA GLU A 124 6.20 1.25 -2.02
C GLU A 124 6.81 -0.14 -2.01
N TRP A 125 6.82 -0.77 -0.83
CA TRP A 125 7.43 -2.06 -0.59
C TRP A 125 7.06 -3.09 -1.65
N ASN A 126 5.76 -3.25 -1.91
CA ASN A 126 5.28 -4.25 -2.86
C ASN A 126 5.78 -3.99 -4.28
N TYR A 127 5.76 -2.74 -4.74
CA TYR A 127 6.26 -2.39 -6.07
C TYR A 127 7.78 -2.60 -6.14
N TYR A 128 8.50 -2.20 -5.09
CA TYR A 128 9.94 -2.35 -4.99
C TYR A 128 10.39 -3.80 -5.18
N ILE A 129 9.83 -4.74 -4.43
CA ILE A 129 10.21 -6.16 -4.51
C ILE A 129 9.71 -6.83 -5.79
N THR A 130 8.50 -6.50 -6.25
CA THR A 130 7.94 -7.14 -7.46
C THR A 130 8.62 -6.64 -8.73
N ASN A 131 9.04 -5.37 -8.76
CA ASN A 131 9.85 -4.81 -9.84
C ASN A 131 11.28 -5.35 -9.82
N HIS A 132 11.90 -5.51 -8.64
CA HIS A 132 13.24 -6.10 -8.52
C HIS A 132 13.34 -7.48 -9.18
N TYR A 133 12.34 -8.34 -8.97
CA TYR A 133 12.30 -9.68 -9.58
C TYR A 133 11.63 -9.74 -10.96
N GLY A 134 11.08 -8.63 -11.47
CA GLY A 134 10.36 -8.61 -12.74
C GLY A 134 9.07 -9.44 -12.75
N ILE A 135 8.42 -9.61 -11.59
CA ILE A 135 7.25 -10.49 -11.40
C ILE A 135 5.92 -9.74 -11.23
N MET A 136 5.92 -8.42 -11.47
CA MET A 136 4.70 -7.63 -11.38
C MET A 136 3.70 -8.08 -12.45
N ARG A 137 2.51 -8.47 -12.01
CA ARG A 137 1.45 -8.98 -12.86
C ARG A 137 0.09 -8.54 -12.35
N THR A 138 -0.86 -8.39 -13.28
CA THR A 138 -2.28 -8.26 -12.93
C THR A 138 -3.04 -9.51 -13.35
N GLY A 139 -4.28 -9.68 -12.91
CA GLY A 139 -5.08 -10.81 -13.35
C GLY A 139 -6.55 -10.64 -13.00
N ILE A 140 -7.37 -11.59 -13.43
CA ILE A 140 -8.80 -11.60 -13.17
C ILE A 140 -9.12 -12.69 -12.13
N GLY A 141 -9.66 -12.28 -11.00
CA GLY A 141 -10.10 -13.18 -9.95
C GLY A 141 -11.52 -13.69 -10.15
N GLY A 142 -12.10 -14.17 -9.05
CA GLY A 142 -13.49 -14.59 -9.00
C GLY A 142 -14.46 -13.40 -9.07
N GLN A 143 -15.74 -13.72 -8.97
CA GLN A 143 -16.81 -12.72 -8.98
C GLN A 143 -16.68 -11.71 -7.83
N SER A 144 -16.76 -10.43 -8.16
CA SER A 144 -16.75 -9.29 -7.24
C SER A 144 -18.13 -9.13 -6.61
N GLY A 145 -18.33 -9.75 -5.45
CA GLY A 145 -19.58 -9.64 -4.69
C GLY A 145 -20.79 -10.25 -5.41
N ARG A 146 -21.94 -9.55 -5.35
CA ARG A 146 -23.23 -10.03 -5.89
C ARG A 146 -23.49 -9.66 -7.36
N GLY A 147 -22.55 -8.99 -8.04
CA GLY A 147 -22.72 -8.49 -9.42
C GLY A 147 -21.96 -9.30 -10.46
N LEU A 148 -22.11 -8.97 -11.75
CA LEU A 148 -21.43 -9.64 -12.89
C LEU A 148 -19.93 -9.27 -13.03
N GLY A 149 -19.39 -8.41 -12.18
CA GLY A 149 -18.00 -7.99 -12.25
C GLY A 149 -17.03 -9.03 -11.68
N PHE A 150 -15.81 -9.05 -12.18
CA PHE A 150 -14.71 -9.85 -11.62
C PHE A 150 -13.80 -8.98 -10.75
N VAL A 151 -13.13 -9.60 -9.77
CA VAL A 151 -12.12 -8.93 -8.95
C VAL A 151 -10.85 -8.75 -9.77
N MET A 152 -10.28 -7.55 -9.80
CA MET A 152 -8.94 -7.35 -10.35
C MET A 152 -7.90 -7.79 -9.33
N LEU A 153 -6.93 -8.57 -9.77
CA LEU A 153 -5.83 -9.08 -8.98
C LEU A 153 -4.54 -8.37 -9.37
N SER A 154 -3.60 -8.30 -8.44
CA SER A 154 -2.22 -7.90 -8.68
C SER A 154 -1.28 -8.80 -7.89
N THR A 155 -0.04 -8.93 -8.37
CA THR A 155 1.03 -9.53 -7.58
C THR A 155 1.17 -8.77 -6.28
N TYR A 156 1.17 -9.50 -5.16
CA TYR A 156 1.54 -8.95 -3.88
C TYR A 156 2.58 -9.83 -3.20
N GLY A 157 3.48 -9.21 -2.46
CA GLY A 157 4.51 -9.87 -1.68
C GLY A 157 4.80 -9.14 -0.37
N GLY A 158 5.41 -9.87 0.55
CA GLY A 158 5.67 -9.43 1.91
C GLY A 158 6.95 -10.04 2.48
N LYS A 159 7.50 -9.40 3.50
CA LYS A 159 8.54 -9.98 4.35
C LYS A 159 7.95 -11.17 5.10
N HIS A 160 8.72 -12.24 5.27
CA HIS A 160 8.37 -13.28 6.22
C HIS A 160 8.42 -12.67 7.64
N PRO A 161 7.41 -12.86 8.51
CA PRO A 161 7.36 -12.15 9.80
C PRO A 161 8.57 -12.46 10.68
N LYS A 162 8.98 -13.72 10.77
CA LYS A 162 10.09 -14.15 11.64
C LYS A 162 11.48 -14.23 10.97
N ARG A 163 11.61 -13.86 9.70
CA ARG A 163 12.84 -14.07 8.92
C ARG A 163 13.17 -12.84 8.09
N ASN A 164 14.40 -12.34 8.24
CA ASN A 164 14.89 -11.17 7.50
C ASN A 164 15.56 -11.52 6.17
N ASP A 165 15.58 -12.79 5.79
CA ASP A 165 16.20 -13.33 4.59
C ASP A 165 15.18 -13.99 3.65
N CYS A 166 13.88 -13.75 3.86
CA CYS A 166 12.81 -14.48 3.20
C CYS A 166 11.63 -13.58 2.82
N LEU A 167 11.17 -13.74 1.58
CA LEU A 167 9.98 -13.09 1.04
C LEU A 167 8.97 -14.14 0.58
N ILE A 168 7.69 -13.80 0.72
CA ILE A 168 6.59 -14.59 0.17
C ILE A 168 5.83 -13.77 -0.87
N PHE A 169 5.36 -14.44 -1.91
CA PHE A 169 4.65 -13.82 -3.03
C PHE A 169 3.39 -14.60 -3.39
N ALA A 170 2.36 -13.86 -3.80
CA ALA A 170 1.18 -14.37 -4.50
C ALA A 170 1.11 -13.70 -5.88
N ILE A 171 1.28 -14.50 -6.93
CA ILE A 171 1.31 -14.03 -8.32
C ILE A 171 0.05 -14.54 -9.03
N PRO A 172 -0.76 -13.68 -9.68
CA PRO A 172 -1.95 -14.13 -10.40
C PRO A 172 -1.63 -15.23 -11.43
N ASN A 173 -2.40 -16.32 -11.41
CA ASN A 173 -2.12 -17.51 -12.22
C ASN A 173 -2.88 -17.54 -13.57
N ASN A 174 -3.80 -16.60 -13.80
CA ASN A 174 -4.50 -16.47 -15.08
C ASN A 174 -3.52 -16.21 -16.23
N LYS A 175 -3.64 -16.96 -17.32
CA LYS A 175 -2.72 -16.90 -18.47
C LYS A 175 -3.20 -15.99 -19.60
N GLU A 176 -4.04 -15.02 -19.31
CA GLU A 176 -4.55 -14.11 -20.33
C GLU A 176 -3.44 -13.14 -20.79
N GLU A 177 -3.16 -13.13 -22.10
CA GLU A 177 -2.07 -12.36 -22.73
C GLU A 177 -2.10 -10.86 -22.39
N ARG A 178 -3.30 -10.30 -22.14
CA ARG A 178 -3.51 -8.89 -21.82
C ARG A 178 -3.00 -8.46 -20.44
N HIS A 179 -2.64 -9.42 -19.59
CA HIS A 179 -2.25 -9.18 -18.20
C HIS A 179 -0.75 -9.32 -17.94
N GLY A 180 0.04 -9.41 -19.00
CA GLY A 180 1.50 -9.56 -18.95
C GLY A 180 1.91 -11.00 -18.76
N GLU A 181 2.92 -11.42 -19.52
CA GLU A 181 3.67 -12.64 -19.24
C GLU A 181 4.74 -12.33 -18.20
N VAL A 182 4.87 -13.23 -17.22
CA VAL A 182 5.91 -13.16 -16.20
C VAL A 182 6.67 -14.47 -16.23
N VAL A 183 7.99 -14.36 -16.32
CA VAL A 183 8.90 -15.48 -16.11
C VAL A 183 9.21 -15.53 -14.62
N ILE A 184 8.86 -16.65 -13.97
CA ILE A 184 9.18 -16.86 -12.56
C ILE A 184 10.68 -17.15 -12.45
N PRO A 185 11.47 -16.37 -11.68
CA PRO A 185 12.90 -16.60 -11.53
C PRO A 185 13.20 -17.95 -10.85
N ASP A 186 14.34 -18.57 -11.18
CA ASP A 186 14.71 -19.89 -10.65
C ASP A 186 14.87 -19.93 -9.12
N CYS A 187 15.16 -18.78 -8.49
CA CYS A 187 15.25 -18.66 -7.04
C CYS A 187 13.89 -18.76 -6.32
N PHE A 188 12.77 -18.77 -7.06
CA PHE A 188 11.43 -18.85 -6.49
C PHE A 188 11.02 -20.31 -6.27
N LYS A 189 10.81 -20.66 -5.01
CA LYS A 189 10.25 -21.97 -4.63
C LYS A 189 8.73 -21.88 -4.53
N LYS A 190 8.02 -22.62 -5.38
CA LYS A 190 6.56 -22.72 -5.30
C LYS A 190 6.13 -23.35 -3.97
N ILE A 191 5.13 -22.76 -3.33
CA ILE A 191 4.52 -23.24 -2.08
C ILE A 191 3.00 -23.37 -2.24
N THR A 192 2.34 -24.04 -1.29
CA THR A 192 0.88 -24.12 -1.27
C THR A 192 0.27 -22.85 -0.66
N TYR A 193 -1.00 -22.58 -0.97
CA TYR A 193 -1.75 -21.52 -0.30
C TYR A 193 -1.77 -21.70 1.23
N GLY A 194 -1.94 -22.93 1.72
CA GLY A 194 -1.92 -23.21 3.16
C GLY A 194 -0.63 -22.74 3.82
N LYS A 195 0.53 -23.12 3.25
CA LYS A 195 1.82 -22.66 3.76
C LYS A 195 1.98 -21.14 3.68
N PHE A 196 1.52 -20.51 2.60
CA PHE A 196 1.54 -19.06 2.46
C PHE A 196 0.67 -18.38 3.53
N TYR A 197 -0.54 -18.90 3.76
CA TYR A 197 -1.48 -18.39 4.75
C TYR A 197 -0.93 -18.51 6.16
N ASP A 198 -0.35 -19.66 6.49
CA ASP A 198 0.27 -19.90 7.80
C ASP A 198 1.37 -18.85 8.04
N ILE A 199 2.32 -18.71 7.12
CA ILE A 199 3.40 -17.73 7.23
C ILE A 199 2.87 -16.29 7.33
N ALA A 200 1.92 -15.91 6.48
CA ALA A 200 1.40 -14.54 6.42
C ALA A 200 0.60 -14.13 7.67
N ASN A 201 0.11 -15.11 8.45
CA ASN A 201 -0.64 -14.89 9.68
C ASN A 201 0.13 -15.36 10.93
N GLU A 202 1.41 -15.73 10.79
CA GLU A 202 2.28 -15.94 11.94
C GLU A 202 2.46 -14.62 12.68
N VAL A 203 1.97 -14.58 13.91
CA VAL A 203 2.19 -13.44 14.82
C VAL A 203 3.65 -13.53 15.31
N GLU A 204 4.36 -12.40 15.28
CA GLU A 204 5.56 -12.25 16.10
C GLU A 204 5.11 -12.33 17.56
N GLU A 205 5.40 -13.42 18.26
CA GLU A 205 5.30 -13.43 19.71
C GLU A 205 6.29 -12.35 20.20
N GLU A 206 5.76 -11.23 20.68
CA GLU A 206 6.56 -10.22 21.38
C GLU A 206 7.35 -10.94 22.46
N ALA A 207 8.69 -10.85 22.37
CA ALA A 207 9.54 -11.24 23.48
C ALA A 207 9.13 -10.40 24.69
N VAL A 208 8.40 -11.02 25.60
CA VAL A 208 8.12 -10.46 26.92
C VAL A 208 9.47 -10.42 27.65
N GLU A 209 10.13 -9.26 27.61
CA GLU A 209 11.15 -8.87 28.60
C GLU A 209 10.50 -8.07 29.73
#